data_AF-A0A7W0QXI0-F1
#
_entry.id   AF-A0A7W0QXI0-F1
#
_cell.length_a   1.000
_cell.length_b   1.000
_cell.length_c   1.000
_cell.angle_alpha   90.00
_cell.angle_beta   90.00
_cell.angle_gamma   90.00
#
_symmetry.space_group_name_H-M   'P 1'
#
loop_
_entity.id
_entity.type
_entity.pdbx_description
1 polymer ?
#
loop_
_entity_poly.entity_id
_entity_poly.type
_entity_poly.pdbx_seq_one_letter_code
_entity_poly.pdbx_strand_id
1 'polypeptide(L)'
;RKHAGFMTPGPVQAAGAVAWADDDHVAEQRGRYRQRLDLLAEALTSFGLDVSPPGGAFYLWVPAPDGDAWALTGRLATGAGVLVSPGEFYGDAGAGHVRVAAVAPTDRIRVLVDRLR
;
A
#
# COMPACT_ATOMS: atom_id res chain seq x y z
N ARG A 1 -15.30 38.58 2.72
CA ARG A 1 -15.48 37.11 2.59
C ARG A 1 -14.56 36.59 1.48
N LYS A 2 -13.34 36.13 1.78
CA LYS A 2 -12.40 35.51 0.79
C LYS A 2 -12.17 34.01 1.06
N HIS A 3 -13.09 33.35 1.76
CA HIS A 3 -13.00 31.93 2.11
C HIS A 3 -14.27 31.18 1.68
N ALA A 4 -14.70 31.36 0.44
CA ALA A 4 -15.80 30.60 -0.15
C ALA A 4 -15.37 29.22 -0.70
N GLY A 5 -14.33 28.62 -0.11
CA GLY A 5 -14.04 27.18 -0.24
C GLY A 5 -13.33 26.67 -1.49
N PHE A 6 -12.99 27.51 -2.49
CA PHE A 6 -12.40 27.03 -3.76
C PHE A 6 -11.01 27.59 -4.11
N MET A 7 -10.40 28.42 -3.26
CA MET A 7 -9.05 28.93 -3.49
C MET A 7 -8.02 28.17 -2.65
N THR A 8 -7.07 27.50 -3.31
CA THR A 8 -5.91 26.89 -2.65
C THR A 8 -5.11 27.97 -1.90
N PRO A 9 -4.69 27.76 -0.64
CA PRO A 9 -3.89 28.75 0.09
C PRO A 9 -2.61 29.14 -0.67
N GLY A 10 -2.28 30.43 -0.71
CA GLY A 10 -1.09 30.94 -1.40
C GLY A 10 0.21 30.20 -1.05
N PRO A 11 0.50 29.91 0.24
CA PRO A 11 1.67 29.11 0.61
C PRO A 11 1.69 27.70 0.02
N VAL A 12 0.54 27.04 -0.08
CA VAL A 12 0.41 25.70 -0.68
C VAL A 12 0.63 25.77 -2.19
N GLN A 13 0.14 26.82 -2.85
CA GLN A 13 0.41 27.05 -4.28
C GLN A 13 1.91 27.26 -4.55
N ALA A 14 2.57 28.09 -3.73
CA ALA A 14 4.01 28.35 -3.87
C ALA A 14 4.85 27.09 -3.66
N ALA A 15 4.55 26.32 -2.61
CA ALA A 15 5.21 25.03 -2.36
C ALA A 15 4.95 24.02 -3.50
N GLY A 16 3.70 23.97 -3.98
CA GLY A 16 3.33 23.14 -5.13
C GLY A 16 4.11 23.49 -6.39
N ALA A 17 4.27 24.78 -6.72
CA ALA A 17 5.05 25.21 -7.88
C ALA A 17 6.51 24.76 -7.82
N VAL A 18 7.13 24.80 -6.64
CA VAL A 18 8.50 24.26 -6.43
C VAL A 18 8.52 22.75 -6.62
N ALA A 19 7.58 22.02 -6.02
CA ALA A 19 7.50 20.56 -6.17
C ALA A 19 7.25 20.15 -7.62
N TRP A 20 6.38 20.83 -8.38
CA TRP A 20 6.11 20.50 -9.78
C TRP A 20 7.26 20.80 -10.75
N ALA A 21 8.26 21.56 -10.33
CA ALA A 21 9.41 21.93 -11.15
C ALA A 21 10.61 20.97 -11.01
N ASP A 22 10.51 19.96 -10.13
CA ASP A 22 11.57 19.00 -9.82
C ASP A 22 11.00 17.57 -9.81
N ASP A 23 11.65 16.63 -10.50
CA ASP A 23 11.25 15.21 -10.52
C ASP A 23 12.19 14.31 -9.72
N ASP A 24 13.29 14.83 -9.17
CA ASP A 24 14.27 14.02 -8.42
C ASP A 24 13.62 13.39 -7.18
N HIS A 25 12.84 14.17 -6.44
CA HIS A 25 12.08 13.65 -5.31
C HIS A 25 11.01 12.62 -5.72
N VAL A 26 10.45 12.73 -6.93
CA VAL A 26 9.49 11.74 -7.47
C VAL A 26 10.19 10.43 -7.77
N ALA A 27 11.38 10.48 -8.40
CA ALA A 27 12.18 9.31 -8.68
C ALA A 27 12.61 8.59 -7.39
N GLU A 28 13.02 9.33 -6.37
CA GLU A 28 13.35 8.80 -5.04
C GLU A 28 12.13 8.09 -4.41
N GLN A 29 10.96 8.73 -4.39
CA GLN A 29 9.75 8.12 -3.84
C GLN A 29 9.33 6.87 -4.62
N ARG A 30 9.41 6.90 -5.96
CA ARG A 30 9.10 5.74 -6.82
C ARG A 30 10.00 4.56 -6.48
N GLY A 31 11.31 4.78 -6.34
CA GLY A 31 12.27 3.74 -5.94
C GLY A 31 11.97 3.17 -4.55
N ARG A 32 11.66 4.05 -3.58
CA ARG A 32 11.29 3.65 -2.23
C ARG A 32 10.03 2.78 -2.21
N TYR A 33 8.97 3.16 -2.91
CA TYR A 33 7.74 2.36 -2.97
C TYR A 33 7.93 1.05 -3.73
N ARG A 34 8.72 1.04 -4.81
CA ARG A 34 9.09 -0.19 -5.50
C ARG A 34 9.74 -1.18 -4.54
N GLN A 35 10.79 -0.76 -3.84
CA GLN A 35 11.47 -1.60 -2.85
C GLN A 35 10.51 -2.15 -1.78
N ARG A 36 9.59 -1.33 -1.28
CA ARG A 36 8.62 -1.75 -0.26
C ARG A 36 7.59 -2.75 -0.81
N LEU A 37 7.13 -2.55 -2.04
CA LEU A 37 6.23 -3.49 -2.72
C LEU A 37 6.91 -4.84 -2.93
N ASP A 38 8.18 -4.84 -3.36
CA ASP A 38 8.94 -6.06 -3.59
C ASP A 38 9.15 -6.85 -2.29
N LEU A 39 9.53 -6.17 -1.20
CA LEU A 39 9.68 -6.79 0.12
C LEU A 39 8.36 -7.35 0.66
N LEU A 40 7.25 -6.61 0.51
CA LEU A 40 5.93 -7.11 0.94
C LEU A 40 5.48 -8.29 0.08
N ALA A 41 5.73 -8.26 -1.22
CA ALA A 41 5.40 -9.36 -2.11
C ALA A 41 6.17 -10.63 -1.71
N GLU A 42 7.49 -10.53 -1.50
CA GLU A 42 8.33 -11.65 -0.99
C GLU A 42 7.77 -12.22 0.32
N ALA A 43 7.44 -11.36 1.29
CA ALA A 43 6.93 -11.79 2.59
C ALA A 43 5.58 -12.51 2.48
N LEU A 44 4.64 -11.95 1.71
CA LEU A 44 3.31 -12.52 1.54
C LEU A 44 3.33 -13.80 0.70
N THR A 45 4.21 -13.90 -0.29
CA THR A 45 4.45 -15.15 -1.03
C THR A 45 5.03 -16.22 -0.12
N SER A 46 5.96 -15.87 0.78
CA SER A 46 6.50 -16.80 1.78
C SER A 46 5.42 -17.27 2.78
N PHE A 47 4.40 -16.43 3.03
CA PHE A 47 3.20 -16.81 3.81
C PHE A 47 2.21 -17.71 3.04
N GLY A 48 2.51 -18.06 1.78
CA GLY A 48 1.69 -18.94 0.95
C GLY A 48 0.58 -18.23 0.16
N LEU A 49 0.72 -16.92 -0.10
CA LEU A 49 -0.23 -16.16 -0.92
C LEU A 49 0.29 -15.99 -2.35
N ASP A 50 -0.63 -16.04 -3.32
CA ASP A 50 -0.34 -15.69 -4.70
C ASP A 50 -0.31 -14.16 -4.84
N VAL A 51 0.88 -13.60 -5.08
CA VAL A 51 1.09 -12.15 -5.12
C VAL A 51 1.68 -11.77 -6.47
N SER A 52 0.91 -11.00 -7.23
CA SER A 52 1.38 -10.39 -8.47
C SER A 52 1.89 -8.97 -8.24
N PRO A 53 2.99 -8.56 -8.89
CA PRO A 53 3.46 -7.19 -8.83
C PRO A 53 2.44 -6.25 -9.49
N PRO A 54 2.17 -5.07 -8.91
CA PRO A 54 1.17 -4.18 -9.45
C PRO A 54 1.75 -3.36 -10.62
N GLY A 55 0.92 -3.05 -11.62
CA GLY A 55 1.29 -2.16 -12.73
C GLY A 55 1.50 -0.69 -12.33
N GLY A 56 1.15 -0.32 -11.10
CA GLY A 56 1.27 1.01 -10.52
C GLY A 56 0.80 1.05 -9.06
N ALA A 57 0.66 2.24 -8.48
CA ALA A 57 0.26 2.46 -7.09
C ALA A 57 1.28 1.98 -6.03
N PHE A 58 0.89 2.09 -4.75
CA PHE A 58 1.70 1.76 -3.57
C PHE A 58 1.05 0.67 -2.72
N TYR A 59 0.26 -0.23 -3.32
CA TYR A 59 -0.35 -1.34 -2.62
C TYR A 59 -0.35 -2.62 -3.48
N LEU A 60 -0.43 -3.76 -2.80
CA LEU A 60 -0.67 -5.07 -3.40
C LEU A 60 -2.16 -5.40 -3.29
N TRP A 61 -2.70 -6.02 -4.34
CA TRP A 61 -4.06 -6.52 -4.39
C TRP A 61 -4.00 -8.04 -4.46
N VAL A 62 -4.23 -8.68 -3.32
CA VAL A 62 -3.88 -10.08 -3.11
C VAL A 62 -5.16 -10.91 -3.04
N PRO A 63 -5.36 -11.92 -3.90
CA PRO A 63 -6.51 -12.81 -3.82
C PRO A 63 -6.49 -13.61 -2.51
N ALA A 64 -7.67 -13.75 -1.91
CA ALA A 64 -7.88 -14.71 -0.83
C ALA A 64 -7.95 -16.12 -1.43
N PRO A 65 -7.14 -17.10 -0.98
CA PRO A 65 -7.11 -18.44 -1.56
C PRO A 65 -8.48 -19.13 -1.63
N ASP A 66 -9.32 -18.89 -0.62
CA ASP A 66 -10.67 -19.49 -0.50
C ASP A 66 -11.79 -18.51 -0.92
N GLY A 67 -11.43 -17.36 -1.50
CA GLY A 67 -12.38 -16.29 -1.84
C GLY A 67 -12.91 -15.49 -0.64
N ASP A 68 -12.47 -15.79 0.58
CA ASP A 68 -12.86 -15.08 1.81
C ASP A 68 -11.76 -14.10 2.27
N ALA A 69 -11.91 -12.83 1.90
CA ALA A 69 -10.97 -11.77 2.29
C ALA A 69 -10.97 -11.47 3.79
N TRP A 70 -12.09 -11.68 4.49
CA TRP A 70 -12.17 -11.43 5.92
C TRP A 70 -11.43 -12.50 6.71
N ALA A 71 -11.59 -13.77 6.32
CA ALA A 71 -10.81 -14.88 6.87
C ALA A 71 -9.31 -14.67 6.63
N LEU A 72 -8.90 -14.27 5.42
CA LEU A 72 -7.49 -13.95 5.13
C LEU A 72 -6.99 -12.78 5.99
N THR A 73 -7.79 -11.73 6.16
CA THR A 73 -7.44 -10.60 7.03
C THR A 73 -7.17 -11.05 8.47
N GLY A 74 -8.03 -11.92 9.02
CA GLY A 74 -7.83 -12.52 10.35
C GLY A 74 -6.57 -13.39 10.46
N ARG A 75 -6.27 -14.18 9.42
CA ARG A 75 -5.06 -15.00 9.34
C ARG A 75 -3.79 -14.15 9.29
N LEU A 76 -3.78 -13.07 8.52
CA LEU A 76 -2.64 -12.15 8.46
C LEU A 76 -2.45 -11.39 9.77
N ALA A 77 -3.53 -10.98 10.42
CA ALA A 77 -3.46 -10.32 11.72
C ALA A 77 -2.89 -11.24 12.82
N THR A 78 -3.36 -12.49 12.89
CA THR A 78 -2.96 -13.42 13.95
C THR A 78 -1.66 -14.18 13.65
N GLY A 79 -1.45 -14.61 12.40
CA GLY A 79 -0.30 -15.39 11.98
C GLY A 79 0.94 -14.56 11.60
N ALA A 80 0.74 -13.35 11.08
CA ALA A 80 1.83 -12.48 10.63
C ALA A 80 1.95 -11.16 11.42
N GLY A 81 0.93 -10.80 12.21
CA GLY A 81 0.89 -9.52 12.92
C GLY A 81 0.69 -8.33 11.97
N VAL A 82 0.00 -8.53 10.85
CA VAL A 82 -0.21 -7.51 9.80
C VAL A 82 -1.69 -7.15 9.70
N LEU A 83 -1.97 -5.85 9.68
CA LEU A 83 -3.30 -5.33 9.38
C LEU A 83 -3.41 -5.04 7.87
N VAL A 84 -4.50 -5.51 7.27
CA VAL A 84 -4.82 -5.32 5.86
C VAL A 84 -6.28 -4.88 5.71
N SER A 85 -6.67 -4.41 4.53
CA SER A 85 -8.05 -4.03 4.25
C SER A 85 -8.74 -5.09 3.40
N PRO A 86 -9.84 -5.71 3.87
CA PRO A 86 -10.70 -6.52 3.03
C PRO A 86 -11.18 -5.73 1.81
N GLY A 87 -11.21 -6.39 0.65
CA GLY A 87 -11.48 -5.75 -0.62
C GLY A 87 -12.94 -5.33 -0.81
N GLU A 88 -13.86 -5.91 -0.04
CA GLU A 88 -15.28 -5.52 0.02
C GLU A 88 -15.47 -4.03 0.33
N PHE A 89 -14.54 -3.41 1.08
CA PHE A 89 -14.55 -1.96 1.32
C PHE A 89 -14.42 -1.12 0.04
N TYR A 90 -14.01 -1.72 -1.07
CA TYR A 90 -13.89 -1.10 -2.39
C TYR A 90 -14.97 -1.58 -3.38
N GLY A 91 -15.97 -2.33 -2.89
CA GLY A 91 -17.09 -2.86 -3.66
C GLY A 91 -17.08 -4.38 -3.79
N ASP A 92 -18.23 -4.95 -4.15
CA ASP A 92 -18.49 -6.40 -4.17
C ASP A 92 -17.49 -7.18 -5.05
N ALA A 93 -17.04 -6.58 -6.16
CA ALA A 93 -16.03 -7.18 -7.04
C ALA A 93 -14.68 -7.44 -6.34
N GLY A 94 -14.41 -6.75 -5.22
CA GLY A 94 -13.22 -6.91 -4.41
C GLY A 94 -13.35 -7.87 -3.24
N ALA A 95 -14.53 -8.44 -2.97
CA ALA A 95 -14.78 -9.25 -1.77
C ALA A 95 -13.84 -10.46 -1.62
N GLY A 96 -13.29 -10.98 -2.73
CA GLY A 96 -12.31 -12.07 -2.75
C GLY A 96 -10.85 -11.64 -2.62
N HIS A 97 -10.54 -10.39 -2.30
CA HIS A 97 -9.16 -9.87 -2.24
C HIS A 97 -8.90 -9.06 -0.97
N VAL A 98 -7.63 -8.91 -0.61
CA VAL A 98 -7.17 -7.98 0.42
C VAL A 98 -6.22 -6.93 -0.18
N ARG A 99 -6.33 -5.69 0.29
CA ARG A 99 -5.42 -4.60 -0.03
C ARG A 99 -4.32 -4.51 1.02
N VAL A 100 -3.07 -4.60 0.59
CA VAL A 100 -1.89 -4.45 1.47
C VAL A 100 -1.11 -3.21 1.06
N ALA A 101 -1.11 -2.17 1.91
CA ALA A 101 -0.46 -0.90 1.59
C ALA A 101 1.04 -0.90 1.95
N ALA A 102 1.88 -0.47 1.00
CA ALA A 102 3.34 -0.36 1.15
C ALA A 102 3.79 0.98 1.74
N VAL A 103 2.99 1.54 2.66
CA VAL A 103 3.20 2.90 3.22
C VAL A 103 3.98 2.90 4.53
N ALA A 104 4.10 1.75 5.20
CA ALA A 104 4.90 1.62 6.40
C ALA A 104 6.39 1.86 6.09
N PRO A 105 7.17 2.36 7.07
CA PRO A 105 8.62 2.47 6.96
C PRO A 105 9.28 1.14 6.57
N THR A 106 10.35 1.20 5.79
CA THR A 106 11.00 0.01 5.22
C THR A 106 11.55 -0.93 6.30
N ASP A 107 12.03 -0.40 7.42
CA ASP A 107 12.43 -1.17 8.60
C ASP A 107 11.28 -1.97 9.19
N ARG A 108 10.06 -1.43 9.20
CA ARG A 108 8.87 -2.13 9.68
C ARG A 108 8.43 -3.24 8.74
N ILE A 109 8.55 -3.03 7.44
CA ILE A 109 8.28 -4.07 6.44
C ILE A 109 9.32 -5.20 6.56
N ARG A 110 10.58 -4.90 6.84
CA ARG A 110 11.61 -5.93 7.05
C ARG A 110 11.32 -6.82 8.26
N VAL A 111 10.81 -6.25 9.35
CA VAL A 111 10.39 -7.05 10.52
C VAL A 111 9.33 -8.09 10.12
N LEU A 112 8.44 -7.78 9.17
CA LEU A 112 7.49 -8.75 8.66
C LEU A 112 8.18 -9.85 7.84
N VAL A 113 9.09 -9.48 6.94
CA VAL A 113 9.88 -10.44 6.15
C VAL A 113 10.60 -11.42 7.08
N ASP A 114 11.24 -10.92 8.13
CA ASP A 114 11.99 -11.74 9.08
C ASP A 114 11.10 -12.68 9.92
N ARG A 115 9.83 -12.32 10.17
CA ARG A 115 8.87 -13.17 10.88
C ARG A 115 8.28 -14.30 10.03
N LEU A 116 8.27 -14.11 8.71
CA LEU A 116 7.60 -15.00 7.76
C LEU A 116 8.57 -15.92 7.01
N ARG A 117 9.88 -15.79 7.27
CA ARG A 117 10.90 -16.78 6.94
C ARG A 117 10.94 -17.89 7.98
#